data_AF-A0A258JVH5-F1
#
_entry.id   AF-A0A258JVH5-F1
#
_cell.length_a   1.000
_cell.length_b   1.000
_cell.length_c   1.000
_cell.angle_alpha   90.00
_cell.angle_beta   90.00
_cell.angle_gamma   90.00
#
_symmetry.space_group_name_H-M   'P 1'
#
loop_
_entity.id
_entity.type
_entity.pdbx_description
1 polymer ?
#
loop_
_entity_poly.entity_id
_entity_poly.type
_entity_poly.pdbx_seq_one_letter_code
_entity_poly.pdbx_strand_id
1 'polypeptide(L)'
;ALSQLSRQVEQREDKRPQLSDLRESGSIEQDADVVMFVYREEYYLKSREPKPGTEEWFKWETDMKAAEAVAEVIIGKQRHGPTGSVKVHFEAQYTRFQNLAREDRLPDHH
;
A
#
# COMPACT_ATOMS: atom_id res chain seq x y z
N ALA A 1 16.11 -7.40 5.23
CA ALA A 1 16.62 -6.82 3.96
C ALA A 1 15.57 -5.88 3.39
N LEU A 2 15.97 -4.90 2.56
CA LEU A 2 15.07 -4.12 1.72
C LEU A 2 15.33 -4.50 0.27
N SER A 3 14.27 -4.73 -0.48
CA SER A 3 14.35 -5.11 -1.89
C SER A 3 13.49 -4.18 -2.72
N GLN A 4 14.00 -3.78 -3.88
CA GLN A 4 13.20 -3.10 -4.89
C GLN A 4 12.45 -4.14 -5.72
N LEU A 5 11.19 -3.85 -6.04
CA LEU A 5 10.36 -4.70 -6.88
C LEU A 5 10.75 -4.57 -8.35
N SER A 6 10.50 -5.62 -9.13
CA SER A 6 10.58 -5.52 -10.59
C SER A 6 9.58 -4.48 -11.12
N ARG A 7 9.97 -3.74 -12.16
CA ARG A 7 9.09 -2.77 -12.84
C ARG A 7 7.87 -3.41 -13.50
N GLN A 8 7.81 -4.75 -13.57
CA GLN A 8 6.66 -5.48 -14.09
C GLN A 8 5.37 -5.19 -13.30
N VAL A 9 5.46 -4.85 -12.01
CA VAL A 9 4.31 -4.39 -11.21
C VAL A 9 3.62 -3.18 -11.88
N GLU A 10 4.41 -2.31 -12.53
CA GLU A 10 3.94 -1.12 -13.20
C GLU A 10 3.28 -1.39 -14.56
N GLN A 11 3.25 -2.63 -15.04
CA GLN A 11 2.56 -3.00 -16.28
C GLN A 11 1.15 -3.58 -16.03
N ARG A 12 0.88 -4.08 -14.82
CA ARG A 12 -0.43 -4.66 -14.46
C ARG A 12 -1.51 -3.61 -14.27
N GLU A 13 -2.78 -3.99 -14.40
CA GLU A 13 -3.89 -3.09 -14.02
C GLU A 13 -3.89 -2.84 -12.52
N ASP A 14 -3.81 -3.93 -11.74
CA ASP A 14 -3.61 -3.90 -10.29
C ASP A 14 -2.11 -3.75 -9.97
N LYS A 15 -1.79 -2.61 -9.37
CA LYS A 15 -0.44 -2.19 -8.99
C LYS A 15 -0.03 -2.71 -7.61
N ARG A 16 -0.88 -3.49 -6.94
CA ARG A 16 -0.54 -4.12 -5.67
C ARG A 16 0.64 -5.08 -5.88
N PRO A 17 1.72 -4.95 -5.10
CA PRO A 17 2.85 -5.87 -5.14
C PRO A 17 2.47 -7.30 -4.74
N GLN A 18 3.10 -8.27 -5.38
CA GLN A 18 2.96 -9.69 -5.07
C GLN A 18 4.32 -10.39 -5.01
N LEU A 19 4.38 -11.60 -4.45
CA LEU A 19 5.66 -12.32 -4.26
C LEU A 19 6.46 -12.51 -5.56
N SER A 20 5.79 -12.73 -6.69
CA SER A 20 6.48 -12.87 -7.99
C SER A 20 7.25 -11.62 -8.40
N ASP A 21 6.93 -10.44 -7.84
CA ASP A 21 7.63 -9.19 -8.14
C ASP A 21 9.02 -9.14 -7.48
N LEU A 22 9.31 -10.08 -6.58
CA LEU A 22 10.61 -10.30 -5.95
C LEU A 22 11.48 -11.32 -6.71
N ARG A 23 11.06 -11.79 -7.88
CA ARG A 23 11.78 -12.85 -8.62
C ARG A 23 13.23 -12.47 -8.98
N GLU A 24 13.53 -11.18 -9.12
CA GLU A 24 14.88 -10.66 -9.36
C GLU A 24 15.72 -10.54 -8.08
N SER A 25 15.12 -10.72 -6.89
CA SER A 25 15.78 -10.56 -5.59
C SER A 25 16.55 -11.80 -5.11
N GLY A 26 16.69 -12.82 -5.97
CA GLY A 26 17.43 -14.04 -5.69
C GLY A 26 16.71 -14.91 -4.67
N SER A 27 17.39 -15.27 -3.58
CA SER A 27 16.87 -16.23 -2.59
C SER A 27 15.87 -15.63 -1.59
N ILE A 28 15.70 -14.30 -1.57
CA ILE A 28 14.85 -13.60 -0.58
C ILE A 28 13.40 -14.10 -0.62
N GLU A 29 12.84 -14.36 -1.81
CA GLU A 29 11.49 -14.90 -1.97
C GLU A 29 11.32 -16.25 -1.24
N GLN A 30 12.34 -17.11 -1.32
CA GLN A 30 12.30 -18.47 -0.77
C GLN A 30 12.69 -18.49 0.71
N ASP A 31 13.74 -17.77 1.07
CA ASP A 31 14.39 -17.87 2.39
C ASP A 31 13.71 -17.01 3.46
N ALA A 32 13.02 -15.92 3.08
CA ALA A 32 12.39 -15.05 4.07
C ALA A 32 11.28 -15.76 4.84
N ASP A 33 11.24 -15.55 6.15
CA ASP A 33 10.14 -15.99 7.01
C ASP A 33 8.92 -15.06 6.84
N VAL A 34 9.18 -13.75 6.71
CA VAL A 34 8.19 -12.70 6.52
C VAL A 34 8.57 -11.83 5.32
N VAL A 35 7.60 -11.57 4.45
CA VAL A 35 7.71 -10.60 3.36
C VAL A 35 6.58 -9.59 3.50
N MET A 36 6.94 -8.32 3.58
CA MET A 36 5.99 -7.20 3.61
C MET A 36 6.20 -6.29 2.41
N PHE A 37 5.11 -5.85 1.82
CA PHE A 37 5.09 -4.83 0.78
C PHE A 37 4.46 -3.55 1.33
N VAL A 38 4.90 -2.42 0.77
CA VAL A 38 4.28 -1.13 1.01
C VAL A 38 3.58 -0.70 -0.28
N TYR A 39 2.29 -0.40 -0.17
CA TYR A 39 1.47 0.07 -1.28
C TYR A 39 0.83 1.41 -0.92
N ARG A 40 0.85 2.37 -1.85
CA ARG A 40 0.22 3.68 -1.70
C ARG A 40 -0.73 3.92 -2.86
N GLU A 41 -2.01 3.72 -2.62
CA GLU A 41 -3.04 3.90 -3.63
C GLU A 41 -3.10 5.34 -4.16
N GLU A 42 -2.93 6.33 -3.28
CA GLU A 42 -2.85 7.75 -3.62
C GLU A 42 -1.83 8.04 -4.74
N TYR A 43 -0.67 7.37 -4.72
CA TYR A 43 0.36 7.56 -5.73
C TYR A 43 -0.12 7.14 -7.13
N TYR A 44 -0.82 6.01 -7.20
CA TYR A 44 -1.33 5.47 -8.46
C TYR A 44 -2.56 6.23 -8.95
N LEU A 45 -3.49 6.59 -8.06
CA LEU A 45 -4.65 7.38 -8.42
C LEU A 45 -4.27 8.77 -8.93
N LYS A 46 -3.28 9.47 -8.32
CA LYS A 46 -2.79 10.77 -8.82
C LYS A 46 -2.30 10.71 -10.27
N SER A 47 -1.65 9.63 -10.67
CA SER A 47 -1.18 9.47 -12.06
C SER A 47 -2.30 9.22 -13.09
N ARG A 48 -3.52 8.97 -12.62
CA ARG A 48 -4.70 8.64 -13.43
C ARG A 48 -5.82 9.69 -13.29
N GLU A 49 -5.47 10.92 -12.90
CA GLU A 49 -6.44 12.01 -12.77
C GLU A 49 -7.19 12.24 -14.10
N PRO A 50 -8.52 12.06 -14.13
CA PRO A 50 -9.33 12.31 -15.32
C PRO A 50 -9.62 13.81 -15.47
N LYS A 51 -10.25 14.20 -16.57
CA LYS A 51 -10.60 15.61 -16.82
C LYS A 51 -11.59 16.12 -15.76
N PRO A 52 -11.33 17.28 -15.12
CA PRO A 52 -12.27 17.86 -14.15
C PRO A 52 -13.67 18.04 -14.73
N GLY A 53 -14.69 17.74 -13.91
CA GLY A 53 -16.11 17.90 -14.26
C GLY A 53 -16.74 16.75 -15.06
N THR A 54 -16.02 15.64 -15.31
CA THR A 54 -16.61 14.40 -15.85
C THR A 54 -17.15 13.50 -14.73
N GLU A 55 -18.03 12.55 -15.08
CA GLU A 55 -18.51 11.53 -14.12
C GLU A 55 -17.35 10.71 -13.53
N GLU A 56 -16.36 10.37 -14.36
CA GLU A 56 -15.15 9.68 -13.93
C GLU A 56 -14.34 10.48 -12.90
N TRP A 57 -14.35 11.81 -13.01
CA TRP A 57 -13.66 12.69 -12.06
C TRP A 57 -14.30 12.68 -10.68
N PHE A 58 -15.62 12.66 -10.58
CA PHE A 58 -16.29 12.57 -9.27
C PHE A 58 -16.02 11.24 -8.56
N LYS A 59 -15.96 10.14 -9.34
CA LYS A 59 -15.54 8.84 -8.81
C LYS A 59 -14.09 8.86 -8.36
N TRP A 60 -13.20 9.35 -9.22
CA TRP A 60 -11.78 9.49 -8.90
C TRP A 60 -11.53 10.37 -7.67
N GLU A 61 -12.26 11.48 -7.52
CA GLU A 61 -12.16 12.37 -6.36
C GLU A 61 -12.54 11.65 -5.07
N THR A 62 -13.59 10.84 -5.12
CA THR A 62 -14.03 10.01 -3.98
C THR A 62 -12.95 8.99 -3.60
N ASP A 63 -12.41 8.28 -4.59
CA ASP A 63 -11.37 7.27 -4.39
C ASP A 63 -10.05 7.92 -3.89
N MET A 64 -9.68 9.08 -4.46
CA MET A 64 -8.52 9.87 -4.05
C MET A 64 -8.61 10.31 -2.61
N LYS A 65 -9.76 10.83 -2.20
CA LYS A 65 -9.98 11.27 -0.82
C LYS A 65 -9.91 10.09 0.16
N ALA A 66 -10.41 8.92 -0.23
CA ALA A 66 -10.30 7.72 0.60
C ALA A 66 -8.86 7.18 0.70
N ALA A 67 -8.04 7.40 -0.34
CA ALA A 67 -6.64 6.99 -0.38
C ALA A 67 -5.67 8.03 0.21
N GLU A 68 -6.12 9.26 0.41
CA GLU A 68 -5.29 10.37 0.88
C GLU A 68 -4.62 10.06 2.21
N ALA A 69 -3.29 10.22 2.26
CA ALA A 69 -2.49 9.95 3.45
C ALA A 69 -2.69 8.54 4.04
N VAL A 70 -3.15 7.57 3.23
CA VAL A 70 -3.27 6.16 3.58
C VAL A 70 -2.23 5.37 2.80
N ALA A 71 -1.50 4.51 3.50
CA ALA A 71 -0.71 3.46 2.91
C ALA A 71 -1.18 2.10 3.42
N GLU A 72 -0.85 1.06 2.68
CA GLU A 72 -1.17 -0.32 3.03
C GLU A 72 0.12 -1.11 3.18
N VAL A 73 0.28 -1.76 4.33
CA VAL A 73 1.33 -2.74 4.56
C VAL A 73 0.73 -4.11 4.31
N ILE A 74 1.23 -4.80 3.29
CA ILE A 74 0.73 -6.10 2.85
C ILE A 74 1.72 -7.16 3.30
N ILE A 75 1.29 -8.07 4.17
CA ILE A 75 2.04 -9.26 4.57
C ILE A 75 1.83 -10.32 3.49
N GLY A 76 2.73 -10.35 2.51
CA GLY A 76 2.65 -11.28 1.38
C GLY A 76 3.14 -12.70 1.72
N LYS A 77 4.02 -12.84 2.73
CA LYS A 77 4.49 -14.13 3.25
C LYS A 77 4.66 -14.06 4.76
N GLN A 78 4.26 -15.12 5.45
CA GLN A 78 4.48 -15.34 6.88
C GLN A 78 4.54 -16.86 7.12
N ARG A 79 5.71 -17.43 7.39
CA ARG A 79 5.88 -18.90 7.51
C ARG A 79 5.12 -19.53 8.67
N HIS A 80 4.89 -18.77 9.74
CA HIS A 80 4.29 -19.27 10.99
C HIS A 80 3.05 -18.49 11.42
N GLY A 81 2.27 -17.98 10.45
CA GLY A 81 1.14 -17.13 10.77
C GLY A 81 0.37 -16.65 9.55
N PRO A 82 -0.70 -15.86 9.76
CA PRO A 82 -1.55 -15.39 8.68
C PRO A 82 -0.85 -14.32 7.83
N THR A 83 -1.20 -14.31 6.55
CA THR A 83 -1.01 -13.18 5.65
C THR A 83 -2.20 -12.23 5.71
N GLY A 84 -2.06 -11.04 5.15
CA GLY A 84 -3.12 -10.04 5.13
C GLY A 84 -2.57 -8.65 4.89
N SER A 85 -3.42 -7.64 5.04
CA SER A 85 -2.98 -6.26 4.90
C SER A 85 -3.51 -5.37 6.02
N VAL A 86 -2.75 -4.31 6.30
CA VAL A 86 -3.07 -3.33 7.34
C VAL A 86 -2.93 -1.94 6.73
N LYS A 87 -3.99 -1.14 6.87
CA LYS A 87 -3.95 0.28 6.51
C LYS A 87 -3.27 1.08 7.62
N VAL A 88 -2.39 1.99 7.22
CA VAL A 88 -1.59 2.86 8.09
C VAL A 88 -1.69 4.30 7.58
N HIS A 89 -1.52 5.27 8.48
CA HIS A 89 -1.44 6.66 8.06
C HIS A 89 -0.04 6.96 7.50
N PHE A 90 0.04 7.69 6.40
CA PHE A 90 1.30 8.07 5.76
C PHE A 90 1.44 9.59 5.69
N GLU A 91 2.38 10.14 6.44
CA GLU A 91 2.73 11.54 6.42
C GLU A 91 3.80 11.81 5.36
N ALA A 92 3.35 12.22 4.17
CA ALA A 92 4.22 12.39 3.01
C ALA A 92 5.38 13.38 3.25
N GLN A 93 5.14 14.46 3.99
CA GLN A 93 6.16 15.48 4.29
C GLN A 93 7.36 14.94 5.10
N TYR A 94 7.17 13.84 5.84
CA TYR A 94 8.21 13.21 6.65
C TYR A 94 8.58 11.80 6.18
N THR A 95 7.92 11.29 5.14
CA THR A 95 8.01 9.88 4.71
C THR A 95 7.79 8.92 5.89
N ARG A 96 6.80 9.22 6.74
CA ARG A 96 6.58 8.53 8.01
C ARG A 96 5.26 7.75 7.98
N PHE A 97 5.31 6.50 8.46
CA PHE A 97 4.14 5.67 8.68
C PHE A 97 3.74 5.74 10.15
N GLN A 98 2.46 5.99 10.41
CA GLN A 98 1.87 6.02 11.73
C GLN A 98 0.71 5.04 11.82
N ASN A 99 0.32 4.70 13.04
CA ASN A 99 -0.94 4.01 13.26
C ASN A 99 -2.06 4.84 12.64
N LEU A 100 -2.81 4.25 11.73
CA LEU A 100 -4.04 4.87 11.27
C LEU A 100 -4.92 5.02 12.51
N ALA A 101 -5.28 6.25 12.87
CA ALA A 101 -6.18 6.50 13.98
C ALA A 101 -7.45 5.69 13.70
N ARG A 102 -7.64 4.60 14.44
CA ARG A 102 -8.91 3.90 14.47
C ARG A 102 -9.82 4.79 15.29
N GLU A 103 -10.96 5.22 14.74
CA GLU A 103 -12.02 5.86 15.54
C GLU A 103 -12.36 5.03 16.80
N ASP A 104 -12.09 3.71 16.78
CA ASP A 104 -12.28 2.77 17.89
C ASP A 104 -11.24 2.82 19.02
N ARG A 105 -10.24 3.69 18.97
CA ARG A 105 -9.27 3.88 20.08
C ARG A 105 -9.17 5.35 20.49
N LEU A 106 -10.27 5.90 20.98
CA LEU A 106 -10.17 6.98 21.95
C LEU A 106 -9.56 6.39 23.23
N PRO A 107 -8.48 6.96 23.80
CA PRO A 107 -8.02 6.52 25.11
C PRO A 107 -9.14 6.80 26.12
N ASP A 108 -9.54 5.78 26.87
CA ASP A 108 -10.44 5.96 28.01
C ASP A 108 -9.80 6.99 28.95
N HIS A 109 -10.44 8.16 29.04
CA HIS A 109 -10.14 9.14 30.06
C HIS A 109 -10.67 8.58 31.39
N HIS A 110 -9.80 7.90 32.13
CA HIS A 110 -9.97 7.64 33.55
C HIS A 110 -9.22 8.68 34.39
#